data_AF-A0A9E2U1Q0-F1
#
_entry.id   AF-A0A9E2U1Q0-F1
#
_cell.length_a   1.000
_cell.length_b   1.000
_cell.length_c   1.000
_cell.angle_alpha   90.00
_cell.angle_beta   90.00
_cell.angle_gamma   90.00
#
_symmetry.space_group_name_H-M   'P 1'
#
loop_
_entity.id
_entity.type
_entity.pdbx_description
1 polymer ?
#
loop_
_entity_poly.entity_id
_entity_poly.type
_entity_poly.pdbx_seq_one_letter_code
_entity_poly.pdbx_strand_id
1 'polypeptide(L)' 'MIVEQIWTANAGRNFNYLIACEETGEALAVDPLDHQKCLAAARA' A
#
# COMPACT_ATOMS: atom_id res chain seq x y z
N MET A 1 -13.47 -5.78 0.37
CA MET A 1 -12.03 -5.94 0.61
C MET A 1 -11.29 -5.21 -0.51
N ILE A 2 -10.58 -4.14 -0.19
CA ILE A 2 -9.82 -3.33 -1.17
C ILE A 2 -8.37 -3.82 -1.18
N VAL A 3 -7.80 -4.00 -2.38
CA VAL A 3 -6.37 -4.29 -2.57
C VAL A 3 -5.80 -3.29 -3.56
N GLU A 4 -4.80 -2.53 -3.11
CA GLU A 4 -4.07 -1.58 -3.94
C GLU A 4 -2.61 -2.02 -4.09
N GLN A 5 -2.14 -2.10 -5.34
CA GLN A 5 -0.74 -2.37 -5.66
C GLN A 5 -0.01 -1.04 -5.90
N ILE A 6 1.10 -0.83 -5.20
CA ILE A 6 1.85 0.42 -5.22
C ILE A 6 3.25 0.18 -5.80
N TRP A 7 3.52 0.76 -6.98
CA TRP A 7 4.82 0.67 -7.62
C TRP A 7 5.88 1.54 -6.91
N THR A 8 6.98 0.91 -6.48
CA THR A 8 8.04 1.61 -5.74
C THR A 8 8.97 2.42 -6.64
N ALA A 9 9.02 2.12 -7.94
CA ALA A 9 9.94 2.75 -8.91
C ALA A 9 11.43 2.61 -8.54
N ASN A 10 11.81 1.48 -7.90
CA ASN A 10 13.20 1.16 -7.60
C ASN A 10 13.78 0.08 -8.54
N ALA A 11 15.10 -0.11 -8.49
CA ALA A 11 15.82 -1.08 -9.32
C ALA A 11 15.43 -2.54 -9.02
N GLY A 12 14.95 -2.84 -7.82
CA GLY A 12 14.48 -4.17 -7.42
C GLY A 12 13.14 -4.55 -8.04
N ARG A 13 12.44 -3.58 -8.65
CA ARG A 13 11.15 -3.74 -9.29
C ARG A 13 10.09 -4.40 -8.42
N ASN A 14 10.10 -4.07 -7.13
CA ASN A 14 9.10 -4.57 -6.20
C ASN A 14 7.88 -3.65 -6.11
N PHE A 15 6.83 -4.17 -5.52
CA PHE A 15 5.61 -3.44 -5.21
C PHE A 15 5.40 -3.52 -3.70
N ASN A 16 4.80 -2.47 -3.15
CA ASN A 16 4.15 -2.55 -1.85
C ASN A 16 2.66 -2.81 -2.10
N TYR A 17 1.93 -3.26 -1.07
CA TYR A 17 0.47 -3.41 -1.16
C TYR A 17 -0.23 -2.79 0.03
N LEU A 18 -1.44 -2.28 -0.19
CA LEU A 18 -2.41 -2.01 0.85
C LEU A 18 -3.56 -3.01 0.74
N ILE A 19 -3.92 -3.61 1.87
CA ILE A 19 -5.11 -4.44 2.02
C ILE A 19 -6.00 -3.73 3.03
N ALA A 20 -7.19 -3.31 2.62
CA ALA A 20 -8.09 -2.52 3.45
C ALA A 20 -9.48 -3.15 3.61
N CYS A 21 -10.05 -2.98 4.80
CA CYS A 21 -11.41 -3.34 5.12
C CYS A 21 -12.37 -2.23 4.61
N GLU A 22 -13.36 -2.59 3.80
CA GLU A 22 -14.33 -1.63 3.25
C GLU A 22 -15.29 -1.08 4.32
N GLU A 23 -15.53 -1.83 5.39
CA GLU A 23 -16.48 -1.45 6.45
C GLU A 23 -15.84 -0.52 7.48
N THR A 24 -14.60 -0.81 7.89
CA THR A 24 -13.92 -0.07 8.97
C THR A 24 -12.92 0.96 8.46
N GLY A 25 -12.45 0.84 7.22
CA GLY A 25 -11.36 1.66 6.68
C GLY A 25 -9.98 1.32 7.24
N GLU A 26 -9.85 0.31 8.11
CA GLU A 26 -8.55 -0.15 8.59
C GLU A 26 -7.76 -0.79 7.44
N ALA A 27 -6.47 -0.49 7.38
CA ALA A 27 -5.58 -0.95 6.30
C ALA A 27 -4.27 -1.53 6.84
N LEU A 28 -3.81 -2.62 6.22
CA LEU A 28 -2.51 -3.23 6.42
C LEU A 28 -1.61 -2.94 5.22
N ALA A 29 -0.40 -2.44 5.47
CA ALA A 29 0.64 -2.34 4.46
C ALA A 29 1.49 -3.62 4.42
N VAL A 30 1.69 -4.17 3.23
CA VAL A 30 2.53 -5.35 2.96
C VAL A 30 3.79 -4.90 2.22
N ASP A 31 4.94 -5.38 2.67
CA ASP A 31 6.28 -5.00 2.19
C ASP A 31 6.47 -3.49 1.98
N PRO A 32 6.28 -2.65 3.03
CA PRO A 32 6.26 -1.19 2.88
C PRO A 32 7.67 -0.59 2.75
N LEU A 33 8.45 -1.02 1.74
CA LEU A 33 9.80 -0.52 1.49
C LEU A 33 9.79 0.99 1.24
N ASP A 34 8.82 1.47 0.45
CA ASP A 34 8.50 2.88 0.28
C ASP A 34 7.23 3.24 1.09
N HIS A 35 7.38 3.25 2.42
CA HIS A 35 6.28 3.45 3.37
C HIS A 35 5.56 4.81 3.20
N GLN A 36 6.23 5.82 2.63
CA GLN A 36 5.61 7.12 2.38
C GLN A 36 4.54 7.03 1.31
N LYS A 37 4.78 6.27 0.22
CA LYS A 37 3.75 6.00 -0.80
C LYS A 37 2.58 5.19 -0.22
N CYS A 38 2.85 4.19 0.62
CA CYS A 38 1.79 3.45 1.32
C CYS A 38 0.93 4.37 2.18
N LEU A 39 1.54 5.26 2.97
CA LEU A 39 0.81 6.20 3.81
C LEU A 39 0.00 7.22 2.99
N ALA A 40 0.53 7.68 1.86
CA ALA A 40 -0.18 8.59 0.97
C ALA A 40 -1.42 7.91 0.34
N ALA A 41 -1.27 6.69 -0.17
CA ALA A 41 -2.37 5.91 -0.72
C ALA A 41 -3.44 5.59 0.34
N ALA A 42 -3.04 5.21 1.56
CA ALA A 42 -3.97 4.92 2.65
C ALA A 42 -4.77 6.13 3.16
N ARG A 43 -4.38 7.35 2.78
CA ARG A 43 -5.03 8.61 3.19
C ARG A 43 -5.85 9.28 2.08
N ALA A 44 -5.80 8.73 0.86
CA ALA A 44 -6.55 9.24 -0.29
C ALA A 44 -8.04 8.91 -0.16
#